data_AF-A0A3E4PYL4-F1
#
_entry.id   AF-A0A3E4PYL4-F1
#
_cell.length_a   1.000
_cell.length_b   1.000
_cell.length_c   1.000
_cell.angle_alpha   90.00
_cell.angle_beta   90.00
_cell.angle_gamma   90.00
#
_symmetry.space_group_name_H-M   'P 1'
#
loop_
_entity.id
_entity.type
_entity.pdbx_description
1 polymer ?
#
loop_
_entity_poly.entity_id
_entity_poly.type
_entity_poly.pdbx_seq_one_letter_code
_entity_poly.pdbx_strand_id
1 'polypeptide(L)'
;MERKITIEESVPYTEDYQNKMLEENQVEGLLEMHGRGMDDKSCYDYDVSGKVPMKALYEKHTMSGEEIKILLKSILRVVKEVERYLLNVNCILMDPEYIFYTEEKYYFCYYPPKEKSLWEGFHHLSEYLVKCADYQDKECVQIVFLLHKETMKENYSLEQIIKECVKEEEENVLAEDKNTDLGTEEEKEGSTYFDRTEHDWIASQEMGSTILRETENLWTPMKRFLHRRRKPKWGDWDGLYIEEEDL
;
A
#
# COMPACT_ATOMS: atom_id res chain seq x y z
N MET A 1 20.47 -8.69 18.17
CA MET A 1 19.40 -9.41 18.87
C MET A 1 18.59 -10.09 17.79
N GLU A 2 18.56 -11.41 17.78
CA GLU A 2 17.77 -12.17 16.80
C GLU A 2 16.29 -11.88 17.04
N ARG A 3 15.58 -11.46 15.99
CA ARG A 3 14.14 -11.17 16.04
C ARG A 3 13.45 -11.94 14.93
N LYS A 4 12.36 -12.60 15.29
CA LYS A 4 11.51 -13.35 14.35
C LYS A 4 10.07 -12.91 14.50
N ILE A 5 9.33 -12.97 13.41
CA ILE A 5 7.86 -12.95 13.42
C ILE A 5 7.36 -14.30 12.95
N THR A 6 6.19 -14.71 13.46
CA THR A 6 5.58 -16.00 13.11
C THR A 6 4.14 -15.75 12.67
N ILE A 7 3.78 -16.26 11.50
CA ILE A 7 2.38 -16.34 11.06
C ILE A 7 1.90 -17.76 11.40
N GLU A 8 0.84 -17.86 12.20
CA GLU A 8 0.23 -19.13 12.61
C GLU A 8 -1.10 -19.36 11.90
N GLU A 9 -1.32 -20.58 11.42
CA GLU A 9 -2.58 -21.04 10.84
C GLU A 9 -3.12 -22.25 11.58
N SER A 10 -4.44 -22.35 11.69
CA SER A 10 -5.11 -23.49 12.31
C SER A 10 -5.12 -24.76 11.44
N VAL A 11 -4.46 -24.74 10.29
CA VAL A 11 -4.44 -25.86 9.33
C VAL A 11 -3.10 -26.60 9.44
N PRO A 12 -3.10 -27.94 9.36
CA PRO A 12 -1.86 -28.71 9.37
C PRO A 12 -0.91 -28.30 8.25
N TYR A 13 0.38 -28.21 8.58
CA TYR A 13 1.41 -27.87 7.61
C TYR A 13 1.50 -28.93 6.49
N THR A 14 1.38 -28.47 5.26
CA THR A 14 1.64 -29.26 4.06
C THR A 14 2.84 -28.70 3.33
N GLU A 15 3.84 -29.54 3.10
CA GLU A 15 5.06 -29.18 2.39
C GLU A 15 4.74 -28.87 0.92
N ASP A 16 4.88 -27.60 0.53
CA ASP A 16 4.68 -27.10 -0.83
C ASP A 16 6.04 -26.92 -1.53
N TYR A 17 6.08 -27.02 -2.86
CA TYR A 17 7.30 -26.78 -3.63
C TYR A 17 7.83 -25.35 -3.39
N GLN A 18 6.94 -24.40 -3.13
CA GLN A 18 7.29 -23.01 -2.83
C GLN A 18 8.10 -22.90 -1.54
N ASN A 19 7.77 -23.69 -0.50
CA ASN A 19 8.55 -23.73 0.74
C ASN A 19 9.97 -24.21 0.46
N LYS A 20 10.12 -25.34 -0.24
CA LYS A 20 11.44 -25.89 -0.61
C LYS A 20 12.27 -24.93 -1.44
N MET A 21 11.64 -24.21 -2.38
CA MET A 21 12.34 -23.22 -3.20
C MET A 21 12.87 -22.07 -2.35
N LEU A 22 12.12 -21.63 -1.34
CA LEU A 22 12.53 -20.54 -0.43
C LEU A 22 13.55 -21.00 0.62
N GLU A 23 13.53 -22.27 1.03
CA GLU A 23 14.52 -22.83 1.95
C GLU A 23 15.89 -23.04 1.27
N GLU A 24 15.89 -23.46 0.02
CA GLU A 24 17.12 -23.78 -0.74
C GLU A 24 17.70 -22.57 -1.49
N ASN A 25 16.92 -21.48 -1.66
CA ASN A 25 17.35 -20.29 -2.39
C ASN A 25 17.11 -19.01 -1.60
N GLN A 26 18.10 -18.11 -1.64
CA GLN A 26 17.93 -16.75 -1.14
C GLN A 26 17.35 -15.87 -2.27
N VAL A 27 16.06 -15.55 -2.18
CA VAL A 27 15.37 -14.68 -3.16
C VAL A 27 15.56 -13.22 -2.74
N GLU A 28 16.19 -12.42 -3.60
CA GLU A 28 16.44 -11.00 -3.31
C GLU A 28 15.13 -10.23 -3.11
N GLY A 29 15.05 -9.45 -2.03
CA GLY A 29 13.85 -8.68 -1.67
C GLY A 29 12.82 -9.45 -0.85
N LEU A 30 12.98 -10.77 -0.65
CA LEU A 30 12.18 -11.52 0.32
C LEU A 30 12.91 -11.65 1.66
N LEU A 31 12.14 -11.79 2.74
CA LEU A 31 12.68 -12.25 4.01
C LEU A 31 12.88 -13.76 4.00
N GLU A 32 13.97 -14.20 4.65
CA GLU A 32 14.22 -15.60 4.91
C GLU A 32 13.07 -16.18 5.74
N MET A 33 12.49 -17.28 5.24
CA MET A 33 11.27 -17.88 5.75
C MET A 33 11.48 -19.38 5.99
N HIS A 34 10.95 -19.87 7.11
CA HIS A 34 10.89 -21.29 7.41
C HIS A 34 9.47 -21.72 7.77
N GLY A 35 8.95 -22.69 7.03
CA GLY A 35 7.66 -23.31 7.31
C GLY A 35 7.81 -24.51 8.24
N ARG A 36 6.97 -24.64 9.26
CA ARG A 36 6.95 -25.81 10.14
C ARG A 36 5.56 -26.16 10.64
N GLY A 37 5.31 -27.45 10.84
CA GLY A 37 4.11 -27.93 11.54
C GLY A 37 4.33 -28.01 13.05
N MET A 38 3.36 -27.54 13.84
CA MET A 38 3.38 -27.66 15.30
C MET A 38 1.94 -27.85 15.82
N ASP A 39 1.67 -28.92 16.56
CA ASP A 39 0.37 -29.18 17.20
C ASP A 39 -0.86 -29.01 16.29
N ASP A 40 -0.85 -29.66 15.12
CA ASP A 40 -1.87 -29.57 14.06
C ASP A 40 -2.05 -28.18 13.42
N LYS A 41 -1.13 -27.26 13.72
CA LYS A 41 -1.03 -25.93 13.11
C LYS A 41 0.16 -25.84 12.16
N SER A 42 0.12 -24.85 11.28
CA SER A 42 1.28 -24.43 10.49
C SER A 42 1.80 -23.09 10.99
N CYS A 43 3.12 -22.99 11.09
CA CYS A 43 3.84 -21.80 11.50
C CYS A 43 4.83 -21.42 10.39
N TYR A 44 4.85 -20.14 10.04
CA TYR A 44 5.79 -19.57 9.08
C TYR A 44 6.62 -18.50 9.79
N ASP A 45 7.89 -18.82 10.03
CA ASP A 45 8.83 -17.99 10.78
C ASP A 45 9.66 -17.14 9.81
N TYR A 46 9.77 -15.84 10.05
CA TYR A 46 10.56 -14.91 9.23
C TYR A 46 11.65 -14.22 10.04
N ASP A 47 12.86 -14.10 9.49
CA ASP A 47 13.96 -13.35 10.13
C ASP A 47 13.89 -11.84 9.84
N VAL A 48 13.53 -11.09 10.89
CA VAL A 48 13.41 -9.63 10.88
C VAL A 48 14.54 -8.95 11.66
N SER A 49 15.62 -9.67 11.94
CA SER A 49 16.78 -9.14 12.66
C SER A 49 17.38 -7.92 11.96
N GLY A 50 17.50 -6.81 12.69
CA GLY A 50 18.00 -5.54 12.15
C GLY A 50 17.01 -4.76 11.30
N LYS A 51 15.79 -5.29 11.08
CA LYS A 51 14.79 -4.69 10.19
C LYS A 51 13.64 -4.07 10.98
N VAL A 52 13.06 -3.01 10.41
CA VAL A 52 11.93 -2.28 11.00
C VAL A 52 10.70 -2.44 10.11
N PRO A 53 9.53 -2.83 10.63
CA PRO A 53 8.32 -2.93 9.81
C PRO A 53 7.89 -1.55 9.34
N MET A 54 7.42 -1.46 8.09
CA MET A 54 7.00 -0.23 7.43
C MET A 54 5.92 0.49 8.22
N LYS A 55 4.94 -0.27 8.76
CA LYS A 55 3.89 0.28 9.62
C LYS A 55 4.44 1.07 10.82
N ALA A 56 5.49 0.57 11.47
CA ALA A 56 6.10 1.24 12.62
C ALA A 56 6.99 2.43 12.18
N LEU A 57 7.62 2.33 11.02
CA LEU A 57 8.50 3.38 10.48
C LEU A 57 7.69 4.66 10.19
N TYR A 58 6.52 4.52 9.57
CA TYR A 58 5.62 5.61 9.19
C TYR A 58 4.41 5.79 10.13
N GLU A 59 4.47 5.26 11.36
CA GLU A 59 3.43 5.53 12.37
C GLU A 59 3.50 7.00 12.86
N LYS A 60 4.72 7.56 12.89
CA LYS A 60 5.00 8.93 13.37
C LYS A 60 5.68 9.83 12.34
N HIS A 61 6.10 9.25 11.22
CA HIS A 61 6.78 9.95 10.14
C HIS A 61 5.93 9.88 8.88
N THR A 62 6.02 10.91 8.06
CA THR A 62 5.47 10.92 6.72
C THR A 62 6.47 10.36 5.71
N MET A 63 5.97 9.81 4.62
CA MET A 63 6.75 9.32 3.47
C MET A 63 6.96 10.44 2.45
N SER A 64 8.20 10.65 2.00
CA SER A 64 8.49 11.53 0.86
C SER A 64 8.21 10.85 -0.48
N GLY A 65 8.15 11.63 -1.56
CA GLY A 65 8.03 11.12 -2.92
C GLY A 65 9.17 10.19 -3.31
N GLU A 66 10.40 10.51 -2.90
CA GLU A 66 11.59 9.67 -3.12
C GLU A 66 11.47 8.32 -2.42
N GLU A 67 11.04 8.29 -1.16
CA GLU A 67 10.85 7.04 -0.40
C GLU A 67 9.78 6.14 -1.04
N ILE A 68 8.70 6.75 -1.54
CA ILE A 68 7.65 6.04 -2.27
C ILE A 68 8.20 5.48 -3.57
N LYS A 69 8.99 6.23 -4.34
CA LYS A 69 9.64 5.71 -5.56
C LYS A 69 10.54 4.53 -5.24
N ILE A 70 11.32 4.58 -4.16
CA ILE A 70 12.18 3.46 -3.72
C ILE A 70 11.32 2.23 -3.38
N LEU A 71 10.20 2.41 -2.67
CA LEU A 71 9.27 1.33 -2.39
C LEU A 71 8.71 0.71 -3.67
N LEU A 72 8.20 1.52 -4.60
CA LEU A 72 7.64 1.05 -5.87
C LEU A 72 8.69 0.29 -6.72
N LYS A 73 9.91 0.83 -6.82
CA LYS A 73 11.04 0.17 -7.48
C LYS A 73 11.35 -1.18 -6.82
N SER A 74 11.26 -1.26 -5.49
CA SER A 74 11.48 -2.50 -4.72
C SER A 74 10.37 -3.53 -4.96
N ILE A 75 9.11 -3.09 -5.03
CA ILE A 75 7.95 -3.95 -5.37
C ILE A 75 8.14 -4.56 -6.77
N LEU A 76 8.50 -3.74 -7.76
CA LEU A 76 8.76 -4.23 -9.12
C LEU A 76 9.89 -5.27 -9.14
N ARG A 77 10.96 -5.04 -8.37
CA ARG A 77 12.10 -5.95 -8.28
C ARG A 77 11.69 -7.28 -7.66
N VAL A 78 11.01 -7.27 -6.52
CA VAL A 78 10.63 -8.52 -5.83
C VAL A 78 9.65 -9.35 -6.65
N VAL A 79 8.71 -8.71 -7.37
CA VAL A 79 7.81 -9.43 -8.29
C VAL A 79 8.60 -10.19 -9.35
N LYS A 80 9.58 -9.53 -9.99
CA LYS A 80 10.43 -10.17 -11.02
C LYS A 80 11.30 -11.29 -10.45
N GLU A 81 11.84 -11.11 -9.25
CA GLU A 81 12.62 -12.13 -8.57
C GLU A 81 11.75 -13.35 -8.25
N VAL A 82 10.56 -13.16 -7.69
CA VAL A 82 9.61 -14.24 -7.41
C VAL A 82 9.24 -15.02 -8.68
N GLU A 83 8.94 -14.32 -9.78
CA GLU A 83 8.69 -14.96 -11.08
C GLU A 83 9.91 -15.76 -11.60
N ARG A 84 11.13 -15.24 -11.41
CA ARG A 84 12.38 -15.90 -11.82
C ARG A 84 12.57 -17.25 -11.14
N TYR A 85 12.12 -17.39 -9.89
CA TYR A 85 12.14 -18.64 -9.13
C TYR A 85 10.89 -19.51 -9.35
N LEU A 86 10.01 -19.17 -10.30
CA LEU A 86 8.73 -19.86 -10.56
C LEU A 86 7.80 -19.91 -9.35
N LEU A 87 7.94 -18.95 -8.44
CA LEU A 87 7.08 -18.79 -7.27
C LEU A 87 5.83 -17.99 -7.64
N ASN A 88 4.73 -18.21 -6.93
CA ASN A 88 3.49 -17.47 -7.15
C ASN A 88 3.61 -16.04 -6.60
N VAL A 89 3.48 -15.03 -7.47
CA VAL A 89 3.53 -13.61 -7.08
C VAL A 89 2.42 -13.19 -6.12
N ASN A 90 1.27 -13.87 -6.14
CA ASN A 90 0.15 -13.56 -5.25
C ASN A 90 0.48 -13.81 -3.78
N CYS A 91 1.47 -14.64 -3.49
CA CYS A 91 1.90 -14.98 -2.13
C CYS A 91 2.79 -13.90 -1.49
N ILE A 92 3.15 -12.83 -2.20
CA ILE A 92 3.85 -11.69 -1.60
C ILE A 92 2.89 -10.91 -0.69
N LEU A 93 3.28 -10.66 0.55
CA LEU A 93 2.51 -9.84 1.49
C LEU A 93 2.76 -8.35 1.24
N MET A 94 1.70 -7.64 0.85
CA MET A 94 1.73 -6.19 0.57
C MET A 94 1.21 -5.34 1.75
N ASP A 95 0.86 -5.96 2.87
CA ASP A 95 0.47 -5.23 4.07
C ASP A 95 1.71 -4.56 4.71
N PRO A 96 1.65 -3.26 5.07
CA PRO A 96 2.74 -2.56 5.77
C PRO A 96 3.27 -3.24 7.05
N GLU A 97 2.51 -4.14 7.68
CA GLU A 97 2.99 -4.96 8.81
C GLU A 97 4.01 -6.03 8.41
N TYR A 98 3.93 -6.50 7.16
CA TYR A 98 4.77 -7.58 6.62
C TYR A 98 5.81 -7.07 5.62
N ILE A 99 5.92 -5.75 5.46
CA ILE A 99 6.98 -5.08 4.70
C ILE A 99 7.98 -4.51 5.68
N PHE A 100 9.26 -4.80 5.47
CA PHE A 100 10.35 -4.40 6.36
C PHE A 100 11.36 -3.54 5.62
N TYR A 101 12.00 -2.63 6.34
CA TYR A 101 12.98 -1.70 5.79
C TYR A 101 14.31 -1.77 6.55
N THR A 102 15.42 -1.77 5.82
CA THR A 102 16.79 -1.72 6.35
C THR A 102 17.73 -1.23 5.26
N GLU A 103 18.67 -0.33 5.61
CA GLU A 103 19.73 0.14 4.69
C GLU A 103 19.19 0.52 3.29
N GLU A 104 18.14 1.37 3.24
CA GLU A 104 17.52 1.83 1.99
C GLU A 104 16.89 0.74 1.12
N LYS A 105 16.64 -0.44 1.68
CA LYS A 105 16.01 -1.57 0.99
C LYS A 105 14.75 -2.03 1.70
N TYR A 106 13.73 -2.32 0.90
CA TYR A 106 12.51 -2.97 1.34
C TYR A 106 12.62 -4.49 1.18
N TYR A 107 12.08 -5.20 2.16
CA TYR A 107 12.00 -6.64 2.22
C TYR A 107 10.55 -7.06 2.48
N PHE A 108 10.08 -8.09 1.77
CA PHE A 108 8.69 -8.52 1.81
C PHE A 108 8.60 -9.92 2.40
N CYS A 109 7.58 -10.17 3.22
CA CYS A 109 7.24 -11.53 3.60
C CYS A 109 6.58 -12.25 2.42
N TYR A 110 6.94 -13.52 2.23
CA TYR A 110 6.29 -14.41 1.28
C TYR A 110 5.48 -15.47 2.03
N TYR A 111 4.19 -15.58 1.73
CA TYR A 111 3.26 -16.44 2.43
C TYR A 111 2.55 -17.40 1.46
N PRO A 112 3.06 -18.64 1.29
CA PRO A 112 2.55 -19.61 0.32
C PRO A 112 1.06 -19.93 0.45
N PRO A 113 0.46 -20.07 1.66
CA PRO A 113 -0.98 -20.32 1.81
C PRO A 113 -1.89 -19.15 1.43
N LYS A 114 -1.33 -17.99 1.02
CA LYS A 114 -2.14 -16.81 0.69
C LYS A 114 -3.08 -17.06 -0.47
N GLU A 115 -4.37 -16.80 -0.23
CA GLU A 115 -5.42 -16.88 -1.25
C GLU A 115 -5.68 -15.54 -1.97
N LYS A 116 -5.29 -14.42 -1.35
CA LYS A 116 -5.55 -13.08 -1.88
C LYS A 116 -4.63 -12.71 -3.05
N SER A 117 -5.17 -11.96 -4.00
CA SER A 117 -4.40 -11.50 -5.16
C SER A 117 -3.34 -10.47 -4.79
N LEU A 118 -2.27 -10.40 -5.59
CA LEU A 118 -1.26 -9.34 -5.48
C LEU A 118 -1.88 -7.95 -5.66
N TRP A 119 -2.83 -7.83 -6.60
CA TRP A 119 -3.48 -6.57 -6.95
C TRP A 119 -4.37 -6.02 -5.83
N GLU A 120 -5.11 -6.89 -5.12
CA GLU A 120 -5.86 -6.49 -3.92
C GLU A 120 -4.91 -6.00 -2.83
N GLY A 121 -3.80 -6.73 -2.60
CA GLY A 121 -2.79 -6.32 -1.64
C GLY A 121 -2.14 -4.98 -1.98
N PHE A 122 -1.81 -4.77 -3.25
CA PHE A 122 -1.22 -3.51 -3.72
C PHE A 122 -2.21 -2.35 -3.68
N HIS A 123 -3.50 -2.61 -3.88
CA HIS A 123 -4.55 -1.62 -3.68
C HIS A 123 -4.62 -1.15 -2.23
N HIS A 124 -4.66 -2.08 -1.27
CA HIS A 124 -4.63 -1.71 0.16
C HIS A 124 -3.33 -0.98 0.54
N LEU A 125 -2.20 -1.35 -0.06
CA LEU A 125 -0.95 -0.62 0.13
C LEU A 125 -1.05 0.82 -0.42
N SER A 126 -1.68 1.01 -1.58
CA SER A 126 -1.88 2.36 -2.15
C SER A 126 -2.72 3.23 -1.21
N GLU A 127 -3.77 2.66 -0.60
CA GLU A 127 -4.55 3.35 0.43
C GLU A 127 -3.72 3.71 1.66
N TYR A 128 -2.84 2.81 2.10
CA TYR A 128 -1.91 3.09 3.19
C TYR A 128 -0.95 4.23 2.85
N LEU A 129 -0.41 4.27 1.62
CA LEU A 129 0.46 5.35 1.17
C LEU A 129 -0.24 6.71 1.18
N VAL A 130 -1.53 6.77 0.87
CA VAL A 130 -2.34 7.99 1.06
C VAL A 130 -2.31 8.47 2.51
N LYS A 131 -2.28 7.55 3.48
CA LYS A 131 -2.30 7.92 4.91
C LYS A 131 -0.98 8.50 5.40
N CYS A 132 0.11 7.97 4.87
CA CYS A 132 1.46 8.28 5.32
C CYS A 132 2.15 9.33 4.44
N ALA A 133 1.56 9.75 3.32
CA ALA A 133 2.15 10.71 2.40
C ALA A 133 2.52 12.04 3.08
N ASP A 134 3.71 12.57 2.77
CA ASP A 134 4.05 13.96 3.08
C ASP A 134 3.33 14.88 2.09
N TYR A 135 2.25 15.48 2.55
CA TYR A 135 1.48 16.41 1.74
C TYR A 135 2.23 17.71 1.41
N GLN A 136 3.28 18.08 2.17
CA GLN A 136 4.10 19.24 1.82
C GLN A 136 4.96 19.01 0.57
N ASP A 137 5.19 17.75 0.21
CA ASP A 137 5.91 17.34 -0.99
C ASP A 137 4.96 17.18 -2.18
N LYS A 138 5.11 18.05 -3.18
CA LYS A 138 4.28 18.04 -4.40
C LYS A 138 4.41 16.74 -5.18
N GLU A 139 5.61 16.20 -5.25
CA GLU A 139 5.90 14.97 -5.98
C GLU A 139 5.25 13.77 -5.27
N CYS A 140 5.36 13.71 -3.94
CA CYS A 140 4.67 12.71 -3.11
C CYS A 140 3.15 12.71 -3.37
N VAL A 141 2.51 13.87 -3.35
CA VAL A 141 1.07 14.01 -3.57
C VAL A 141 0.66 13.51 -4.95
N GLN A 142 1.43 13.85 -5.99
CA GLN A 142 1.16 13.41 -7.36
C GLN A 142 1.25 11.88 -7.50
N ILE A 143 2.33 11.28 -6.98
CA ILE A 143 2.58 9.84 -7.07
C ILE A 143 1.47 9.05 -6.37
N VAL A 144 1.14 9.44 -5.15
CA VAL A 144 0.15 8.73 -4.32
C VAL A 144 -1.26 8.83 -4.92
N PHE A 145 -1.59 9.98 -5.51
CA PHE A 145 -2.85 10.16 -6.22
C PHE A 145 -2.93 9.27 -7.47
N LEU A 146 -1.88 9.27 -8.29
CA LEU A 146 -1.81 8.45 -9.50
C LEU A 146 -1.94 6.96 -9.15
N LEU A 147 -1.16 6.50 -8.16
CA LEU A 147 -1.23 5.13 -7.64
C LEU A 147 -2.65 4.73 -7.24
N HIS A 148 -3.26 5.51 -6.34
CA HIS A 148 -4.58 5.15 -5.81
C HIS A 148 -5.63 5.12 -6.94
N LYS A 149 -5.63 6.13 -7.82
CA LYS A 149 -6.53 6.19 -8.97
C LYS A 149 -6.37 5.00 -9.91
N GLU A 150 -5.14 4.63 -10.25
CA GLU A 150 -4.88 3.54 -11.19
C GLU A 150 -5.24 2.18 -10.58
N THR A 151 -5.01 1.98 -9.28
CA THR A 151 -5.36 0.72 -8.60
C THR A 151 -6.87 0.48 -8.46
N MET A 152 -7.71 1.50 -8.69
CA MET A 152 -9.18 1.36 -8.73
C MET A 152 -9.70 0.78 -10.04
N LYS A 153 -8.87 0.69 -11.08
CA LYS A 153 -9.27 0.10 -12.37
C LYS A 153 -9.26 -1.42 -12.25
N GLU A 154 -10.23 -2.10 -12.86
CA GLU A 154 -10.34 -3.57 -12.75
C GLU A 154 -9.13 -4.34 -13.33
N ASN A 155 -8.45 -3.79 -14.35
CA ASN A 155 -7.36 -4.48 -15.05
C ASN A 155 -6.12 -3.57 -15.17
N TYR A 156 -5.50 -3.23 -14.04
CA TYR A 156 -4.31 -2.40 -14.03
C TYR A 156 -3.00 -3.21 -14.11
N SER A 157 -1.98 -2.59 -14.69
CA SER A 157 -0.62 -3.16 -14.76
C SER A 157 0.28 -2.50 -13.73
N LEU A 158 0.77 -3.27 -12.76
CA LEU A 158 1.74 -2.81 -11.75
C LEU A 158 2.97 -2.19 -12.41
N GLU A 159 3.52 -2.83 -13.45
CA GLU A 159 4.68 -2.30 -14.13
C GLU A 159 4.42 -0.93 -14.77
N GLN A 160 3.24 -0.75 -15.36
CA GLN A 160 2.90 0.49 -16.04
C GLN A 160 2.71 1.63 -15.04
N ILE A 161 1.98 1.38 -13.95
CA ILE A 161 1.78 2.37 -12.88
C ILE A 161 3.12 2.78 -12.27
N ILE A 162 3.95 1.79 -11.90
CA ILE A 162 5.24 2.06 -11.27
C ILE A 162 6.17 2.83 -12.23
N LYS A 163 6.18 2.49 -13.52
CA LYS A 163 6.93 3.26 -14.53
C LYS A 163 6.44 4.70 -14.58
N GLU A 164 5.13 4.93 -14.63
CA GLU A 164 4.55 6.27 -14.68
C GLU A 164 4.89 7.11 -13.45
N CYS A 165 4.85 6.53 -12.25
CA CYS A 165 5.25 7.21 -11.01
C CYS A 165 6.75 7.53 -10.92
N VAL A 166 7.61 6.83 -11.67
CA VAL A 166 9.08 6.97 -11.62
C VAL A 166 9.62 7.82 -12.78
N LYS A 167 8.84 8.01 -13.87
CA LYS A 167 9.25 8.69 -15.10
C LYS A 167 9.76 10.12 -14.93
N GLU A 168 9.43 10.81 -13.84
CA GLU A 168 9.89 12.17 -13.58
C GLU A 168 11.43 12.28 -13.36
N GLU A 169 12.15 11.17 -13.17
CA GLU A 169 13.62 11.20 -13.15
C GLU A 169 14.24 11.40 -14.55
N GLU A 170 13.57 11.02 -15.64
CA GLU A 170 14.16 11.09 -17.00
C GLU A 170 13.78 12.37 -17.78
N GLU A 171 12.62 12.97 -17.53
CA GLU A 171 12.19 14.20 -18.23
C GLU A 171 12.73 15.49 -17.60
N ASN A 172 13.10 15.48 -16.32
CA ASN A 172 13.66 16.65 -15.64
C ASN A 172 15.08 17.05 -16.11
N VAL A 173 15.76 16.21 -16.91
CA VAL A 173 17.02 16.58 -17.59
C VAL A 173 16.77 17.30 -18.93
N LEU A 174 15.54 17.26 -19.46
CA LEU A 174 15.20 17.77 -20.79
C LEU A 174 14.14 18.90 -20.78
N ALA A 175 13.49 19.17 -19.64
CA ALA A 175 12.36 20.09 -19.56
C ALA A 175 12.69 21.51 -19.05
N GLU A 176 13.95 21.89 -18.83
CA GLU A 176 14.30 23.29 -18.52
C GLU A 176 14.23 24.23 -19.73
N ASP A 177 13.97 23.74 -20.96
CA ASP A 177 14.16 24.57 -22.17
C ASP A 177 12.96 24.74 -23.10
N LYS A 178 11.73 24.33 -22.73
CA LYS A 178 10.53 24.62 -23.57
C LYS A 178 9.27 24.98 -22.79
N ASN A 179 9.19 26.26 -22.42
CA ASN A 179 7.91 26.96 -22.34
C ASN A 179 7.20 26.90 -23.71
N THR A 180 6.17 26.06 -23.87
CA THR A 180 5.14 26.26 -24.91
C THR A 180 3.88 25.44 -24.64
N ASP A 181 2.82 26.15 -24.23
CA ASP A 181 1.43 26.05 -24.69
C ASP A 181 0.92 24.70 -25.23
N LEU A 182 0.04 24.01 -24.49
CA LEU A 182 -0.81 22.93 -25.02
C LEU A 182 -2.21 22.91 -24.37
N GLY A 183 -3.14 23.52 -25.11
CA GLY A 183 -4.56 23.23 -25.33
C GLY A 183 -5.33 22.21 -24.46
N THR A 184 -6.48 22.68 -23.99
CA THR A 184 -7.67 21.93 -23.53
C THR A 184 -8.14 20.84 -24.49
N GLU A 185 -8.32 19.61 -23.99
CA GLU A 185 -9.26 18.64 -24.55
C GLU A 185 -10.06 17.96 -23.41
N GLU A 186 -11.39 18.09 -23.47
CA GLU A 186 -12.36 17.43 -22.61
C GLU A 186 -12.63 16.01 -23.13
N GLU A 187 -12.50 14.98 -22.29
CA GLU A 187 -13.08 13.65 -22.59
C GLU A 187 -13.90 13.09 -21.42
N LYS A 188 -14.97 12.39 -21.79
CA LYS A 188 -16.23 12.18 -21.06
C LYS A 188 -16.16 11.05 -20.01
N GLU A 189 -16.68 11.33 -18.83
CA GLU A 189 -16.89 10.38 -17.73
C GLU A 189 -17.95 9.31 -18.07
N GLY A 190 -17.55 8.03 -18.01
CA GLY A 190 -18.46 6.89 -17.83
C GLY A 190 -18.61 6.60 -16.33
N SER A 191 -19.84 6.60 -15.84
CA SER A 191 -20.17 6.45 -14.42
C SER A 191 -20.16 4.99 -13.96
N THR A 192 -19.40 4.69 -12.90
CA THR A 192 -19.50 3.43 -12.16
C THR A 192 -19.70 3.76 -10.68
N TYR A 193 -20.78 3.24 -10.09
CA TYR A 193 -21.21 3.53 -8.72
C TYR A 193 -20.44 2.64 -7.74
N PHE A 194 -19.64 3.23 -6.85
CA PHE A 194 -18.85 2.50 -5.85
C PHE A 194 -19.29 2.83 -4.41
N ASP A 195 -19.24 1.79 -3.57
CA ASP A 195 -19.64 1.75 -2.16
C ASP A 195 -18.67 2.55 -1.26
N ARG A 196 -19.19 3.17 -0.20
CA ARG A 196 -18.63 4.42 0.40
C ARG A 196 -18.33 4.37 1.90
N THR A 197 -18.16 3.20 2.50
CA THR A 197 -18.23 3.09 3.96
C THR A 197 -16.90 3.17 4.72
N GLU A 198 -15.73 3.12 4.08
CA GLU A 198 -14.48 2.79 4.82
C GLU A 198 -13.48 3.94 5.08
N HIS A 199 -13.67 5.17 4.57
CA HIS A 199 -12.57 6.15 4.51
C HIS A 199 -12.89 7.59 4.99
N ASP A 200 -13.49 7.73 6.18
CA ASP A 200 -13.99 9.02 6.72
C ASP A 200 -12.94 9.84 7.54
N TRP A 201 -11.69 9.37 7.70
CA TRP A 201 -10.69 9.97 8.61
C TRP A 201 -9.67 10.91 7.90
N ILE A 202 -9.63 10.91 6.56
CA ILE A 202 -8.65 11.64 5.73
C ILE A 202 -8.95 13.15 5.64
N ALA A 203 -10.23 13.55 5.71
CA ALA A 203 -10.67 14.94 5.56
C ALA A 203 -10.36 15.88 6.74
N SER A 204 -9.87 15.33 7.86
CA SER A 204 -9.67 16.07 9.11
C SER A 204 -8.31 16.77 9.23
N GLN A 205 -7.39 16.57 8.27
CA GLN A 205 -6.06 17.19 8.34
C GLN A 205 -6.04 18.58 7.69
N GLU A 206 -5.74 19.59 8.50
CA GLU A 206 -5.78 21.02 8.13
C GLU A 206 -4.82 21.39 6.99
N MET A 207 -3.72 20.64 6.80
CA MET A 207 -2.70 20.96 5.80
C MET A 207 -3.06 20.59 4.36
N GLY A 208 -3.99 19.64 4.16
CA GLY A 208 -4.55 19.35 2.83
C GLY A 208 -5.24 20.56 2.21
N SER A 209 -5.73 21.51 3.02
CA SER A 209 -6.42 22.74 2.60
C SER A 209 -5.55 23.78 1.90
N THR A 210 -4.22 23.75 2.11
CA THR A 210 -3.32 24.81 1.65
C THR A 210 -2.62 24.45 0.33
N ILE A 211 -2.23 23.18 0.15
CA ILE A 211 -1.75 22.62 -1.14
C ILE A 211 -2.88 22.60 -2.19
N LEU A 212 -4.12 22.54 -1.68
CA LEU A 212 -5.39 22.58 -2.38
C LEU A 212 -5.64 23.79 -3.30
N ARG A 213 -4.82 24.84 -3.22
CA ARG A 213 -4.97 26.07 -4.00
C ARG A 213 -4.10 26.09 -5.26
N GLU A 214 -3.12 25.19 -5.39
CA GLU A 214 -2.18 25.16 -6.53
C GLU A 214 -2.44 23.99 -7.50
N THR A 215 -3.22 22.97 -7.10
CA THR A 215 -3.50 21.75 -7.88
C THR A 215 -5.01 21.51 -8.11
N GLU A 216 -5.80 22.59 -8.27
CA GLU A 216 -7.27 22.57 -8.28
C GLU A 216 -7.90 21.57 -9.26
N ASN A 217 -7.24 21.27 -10.39
CA ASN A 217 -7.78 20.39 -11.42
C ASN A 217 -7.69 18.89 -11.07
N LEU A 218 -6.70 18.47 -10.26
CA LEU A 218 -6.56 17.08 -9.80
C LEU A 218 -7.40 16.80 -8.54
N TRP A 219 -7.70 17.84 -7.76
CA TRP A 219 -8.27 17.70 -6.42
C TRP A 219 -9.78 17.95 -6.33
N THR A 220 -10.40 18.47 -7.38
CA THR A 220 -11.86 18.68 -7.44
C THR A 220 -12.68 17.36 -7.31
N PRO A 221 -12.26 16.24 -7.91
CA PRO A 221 -12.89 14.93 -7.68
C PRO A 221 -12.74 14.47 -6.21
N MET A 222 -11.56 14.67 -5.63
CA MET A 222 -11.23 14.31 -4.24
C MET A 222 -12.05 15.12 -3.22
N LYS A 223 -12.22 16.43 -3.43
CA LYS A 223 -13.09 17.31 -2.61
C LYS A 223 -14.57 16.88 -2.67
N ARG A 224 -15.07 16.50 -3.85
CA ARG A 224 -16.47 16.02 -4.01
C ARG A 224 -16.70 14.69 -3.31
N PHE A 225 -15.67 13.85 -3.24
CA PHE A 225 -15.66 12.61 -2.49
C PHE A 225 -15.63 12.86 -0.97
N LEU A 226 -14.78 13.78 -0.48
CA LEU A 226 -14.61 14.09 0.94
C LEU A 226 -15.74 14.95 1.57
N HIS A 227 -16.48 15.77 0.82
CA HIS A 227 -17.43 16.75 1.37
C HIS A 227 -18.94 16.40 1.30
N ARG A 228 -19.34 15.22 0.81
CA ARG A 228 -20.76 14.79 0.78
C ARG A 228 -21.22 14.24 2.15
N ARG A 229 -21.51 15.15 3.08
CA ARG A 229 -21.82 14.90 4.51
C ARG A 229 -23.05 14.01 4.83
N ARG A 230 -22.88 13.25 5.93
CA ARG A 230 -23.75 12.97 7.11
C ARG A 230 -25.27 13.26 7.02
N LYS A 231 -26.06 12.19 7.23
CA LYS A 231 -27.17 12.15 8.20
C LYS A 231 -27.05 10.87 9.03
N PRO A 232 -27.41 10.88 10.33
CA PRO A 232 -27.21 9.73 11.22
C PRO A 232 -28.13 8.57 10.81
N LYS A 233 -27.61 7.34 10.78
CA LYS A 233 -28.42 6.13 10.57
C LYS A 233 -28.86 5.56 11.92
N TRP A 234 -30.11 5.12 11.89
CA TRP A 234 -30.88 4.39 12.88
C TRP A 234 -30.16 3.10 13.31
N GLY A 235 -30.05 2.84 14.62
CA GLY A 235 -29.80 1.49 15.16
C GLY A 235 -28.46 1.19 15.83
N ASP A 236 -27.74 2.17 16.38
CA ASP A 236 -26.56 1.90 17.21
C ASP A 236 -26.98 1.85 18.69
N TRP A 237 -27.21 0.63 19.19
CA TRP A 237 -27.40 0.33 20.61
C TRP A 237 -26.16 -0.43 21.08
N ASP A 238 -25.46 0.15 22.06
CA ASP A 238 -24.66 -0.48 23.12
C ASP A 238 -23.54 0.51 23.52
N GLY A 239 -23.42 1.02 24.73
CA GLY A 239 -24.15 0.89 25.97
C GLY A 239 -23.40 1.75 26.98
N LEU A 240 -24.07 2.76 27.55
CA LEU A 240 -23.60 3.47 28.73
C LEU A 240 -24.75 3.51 29.72
N TYR A 241 -24.63 2.69 30.76
CA TYR A 241 -25.43 2.78 31.97
C TYR A 241 -25.06 4.07 32.71
N ILE A 242 -26.07 4.87 33.02
CA ILE A 242 -26.07 5.77 34.18
C ILE A 242 -27.40 5.54 34.89
N GLU A 243 -27.32 4.91 36.06
CA GLU A 243 -28.37 4.97 37.09
C GLU A 243 -28.46 6.40 37.63
N GLU A 244 -29.67 6.92 37.86
CA GLU A 244 -30.06 7.58 39.12
C GLU A 244 -31.52 8.12 39.07
N GLU A 245 -32.32 7.52 39.96
CA GLU A 245 -33.43 7.97 40.82
C GLU A 245 -34.34 9.20 40.53
N ASP A 246 -35.63 8.93 40.86
CA ASP A 246 -36.67 9.73 41.54
C ASP A 246 -37.44 10.85 40.82
N LEU A 247 -38.68 10.54 40.41
CA LEU A 247 -39.93 10.90 41.14
C LEU A 247 -41.20 10.32 40.46
#